data_AF-A0A973SXI2-F1
#
_entry.id   AF-A0A973SXI2-F1
#
_cell.length_a   1.000
_cell.length_b   1.000
_cell.length_c   1.000
_cell.angle_alpha   90.00
_cell.angle_beta   90.00
_cell.angle_gamma   90.00
#
_symmetry.space_group_name_H-M   'P 1'
#
loop_
_entity.id
_entity.type
_entity.pdbx_description
1 polymer ?
#
loop_
_entity_poly.entity_id
_entity_poly.type
_entity_poly.pdbx_seq_one_letter_code
_entity_poly.pdbx_strand_id
1 'polypeptide(L)'
;MGPHPTVAAIRLAVRRVLHDVLDTSSDPHPLVLAACSGGADSMALAAALAFEGPRLGVRAGAVTVDHGLQDGSAVRAQEVAGRLRGLGLDPVDAVGVTVG
;
A
#
# COMPACT_ATOMS: atom_id res chain seq x y z
N MET A 1 -13.26 4.76 22.42
CA MET A 1 -14.02 4.00 21.40
C MET A 1 -13.01 3.41 20.42
N GLY A 2 -13.09 2.11 20.11
CA GLY A 2 -12.17 1.47 19.15
C GLY A 2 -12.52 1.78 17.69
N PRO A 3 -11.65 1.43 16.72
CA PRO A 3 -11.98 1.56 15.30
C PRO A 3 -13.18 0.67 14.93
N HIS A 4 -13.85 1.00 13.83
CA HIS A 4 -14.91 0.15 13.27
C HIS A 4 -14.40 -1.30 13.08
N PRO A 5 -15.21 -2.35 13.33
CA PRO A 5 -14.77 -3.74 13.25
C PRO A 5 -14.06 -4.10 11.94
N THR A 6 -14.55 -3.61 10.81
CA THR A 6 -13.91 -3.82 9.48
C THR A 6 -12.50 -3.23 9.40
N VAL A 7 -12.28 -2.05 10.00
CA VAL A 7 -10.96 -1.41 10.05
C VAL A 7 -10.02 -2.18 10.98
N ALA A 8 -10.54 -2.69 12.11
CA ALA A 8 -9.76 -3.54 13.00
C ALA A 8 -9.35 -4.85 12.29
N ALA A 9 -10.25 -5.46 11.53
CA ALA A 9 -10.01 -6.71 10.82
C ALA A 9 -8.89 -6.59 9.77
N ILE A 10 -8.94 -5.56 8.91
CA ILE A 10 -7.89 -5.37 7.90
C ILE A 10 -6.52 -5.05 8.54
N ARG A 11 -6.51 -4.26 9.62
CA ARG A 11 -5.28 -3.96 10.36
C ARG A 11 -4.67 -5.20 11.01
N LEU A 12 -5.51 -6.06 11.59
CA LEU A 12 -5.04 -7.32 12.16
C LEU A 12 -4.49 -8.25 11.07
N ALA A 13 -5.16 -8.33 9.91
CA ALA A 13 -4.70 -9.13 8.78
C ALA A 13 -3.32 -8.64 8.28
N VAL A 14 -3.16 -7.33 8.07
CA VAL A 14 -1.88 -6.73 7.66
C VAL A 14 -0.80 -6.98 8.71
N ARG A 15 -1.08 -6.75 9.99
CA ARG A 15 -0.10 -6.99 11.07
C ARG A 15 0.43 -8.42 11.08
N ARG A 16 -0.42 -9.43 10.84
CA ARG A 16 0.01 -10.83 10.76
C ARG A 16 1.01 -11.05 9.63
N VAL A 17 0.68 -10.57 8.42
CA VAL A 17 1.57 -10.67 7.26
C VAL A 17 2.89 -9.94 7.51
N LEU A 18 2.87 -8.79 8.19
CA LEU A 18 4.10 -8.06 8.51
C LEU A 18 5.00 -8.81 9.50
N HIS A 19 4.44 -9.57 10.44
CA HIS A 19 5.24 -10.46 11.28
C HIS A 19 5.90 -11.57 10.45
N ASP A 20 5.16 -12.19 9.52
CA ASP A 20 5.73 -13.20 8.63
C ASP A 20 6.89 -12.63 7.78
N VAL A 21 6.78 -11.38 7.33
CA VAL A 21 7.85 -10.67 6.62
C VAL A 21 9.07 -10.42 7.53
N LEU A 22 8.84 -10.00 8.78
CA LEU A 22 9.93 -9.75 9.74
C LEU A 22 10.66 -11.05 10.10
N ASP A 23 9.96 -12.16 10.21
CA ASP A 23 10.54 -13.47 10.53
C ASP A 23 11.38 -14.05 9.39
N THR A 24 11.12 -13.63 8.15
CA THR A 24 11.76 -14.16 6.94
C THR A 24 12.80 -13.22 6.31
N SER A 25 12.74 -11.93 6.62
CA SER A 25 13.67 -10.92 6.10
C SER A 25 15.02 -10.93 6.85
N SER A 26 16.12 -10.75 6.12
CA SER A 26 17.43 -10.44 6.70
C SER A 26 17.65 -8.95 6.98
N ASP A 27 16.80 -8.07 6.41
CA ASP A 27 16.78 -6.63 6.71
C ASP A 27 15.99 -6.40 8.02
N PRO A 28 16.57 -5.75 9.05
CA PRO A 28 15.85 -5.42 10.29
C PRO A 28 14.70 -4.42 10.08
N HIS A 29 14.69 -3.70 8.96
CA HIS A 29 13.66 -2.73 8.59
C HIS A 29 13.21 -2.95 7.14
N PRO A 30 12.55 -4.09 6.83
CA PRO A 30 12.19 -4.43 5.47
C PRO A 30 11.23 -3.40 4.88
N LEU A 31 11.28 -3.22 3.56
CA LEU A 31 10.33 -2.40 2.82
C LEU A 31 9.22 -3.26 2.24
N VAL A 32 7.97 -2.96 2.59
CA VAL A 32 6.77 -3.58 2.02
C VAL A 32 6.02 -2.56 1.18
N LEU A 33 5.69 -2.95 -0.06
CA LEU A 33 4.98 -2.10 -1.01
C LEU A 33 3.55 -2.61 -1.22
N ALA A 34 2.54 -1.76 -0.98
CA ALA A 34 1.18 -2.05 -1.38
C ALA A 34 0.99 -1.80 -2.88
N ALA A 35 0.61 -2.83 -3.64
CA ALA A 35 0.10 -2.64 -5.00
C ALA A 35 -1.32 -2.05 -4.92
N CYS A 36 -1.50 -0.82 -5.43
CA CYS A 36 -2.75 -0.09 -5.27
C CYS A 36 -3.30 0.44 -6.61
N SER A 37 -4.46 -0.08 -7.00
CA SER A 37 -5.21 0.37 -8.17
C SER A 37 -6.04 1.65 -7.94
N GLY A 38 -6.18 2.08 -6.68
CA GLY A 38 -7.08 3.16 -6.29
C GLY A 38 -8.53 2.71 -6.01
N GLY A 39 -8.84 1.42 -6.10
CA GLY A 39 -10.10 0.84 -5.66
C GLY A 39 -10.23 0.81 -4.13
N ALA A 40 -11.45 0.60 -3.63
CA ALA A 40 -11.72 0.64 -2.19
C ALA A 40 -10.88 -0.38 -1.39
N ASP A 41 -10.79 -1.61 -1.87
CA ASP A 41 -10.07 -2.69 -1.18
C ASP A 41 -8.56 -2.44 -1.13
N SER A 42 -7.97 -2.04 -2.26
CA SER A 42 -6.53 -1.77 -2.35
C SER A 42 -6.13 -0.49 -1.59
N MET A 43 -7.03 0.50 -1.53
CA MET A 43 -6.85 1.68 -0.67
C MET A 43 -6.97 1.32 0.82
N ALA A 44 -7.91 0.46 1.20
CA ALA A 44 -8.03 0.00 2.58
C ALA A 44 -6.81 -0.81 3.04
N LEU A 45 -6.28 -1.67 2.17
CA LEU A 45 -5.03 -2.39 2.40
C LEU A 45 -3.85 -1.43 2.58
N ALA A 46 -3.69 -0.46 1.67
CA ALA A 46 -2.62 0.54 1.74
C ALA A 46 -2.71 1.39 3.02
N ALA A 47 -3.91 1.82 3.43
CA ALA A 47 -4.11 2.55 4.68
C ALA A 47 -3.79 1.71 5.92
N ALA A 48 -4.13 0.43 5.91
CA ALA A 48 -3.77 -0.49 6.99
C ALA A 48 -2.25 -0.72 7.06
N LEU A 49 -1.58 -0.86 5.91
CA LEU A 49 -0.11 -0.96 5.82
C LEU A 49 0.57 0.30 6.34
N ALA A 50 0.13 1.49 5.91
CA ALA A 50 0.65 2.77 6.38
C ALA A 50 0.52 2.92 7.90
N PHE A 51 -0.56 2.39 8.47
CA PHE A 51 -0.75 2.40 9.92
C PHE A 51 0.13 1.37 10.63
N GLU A 52 0.13 0.11 10.21
CA GLU A 52 0.76 -0.97 10.98
C GLU A 52 2.28 -1.04 10.77
N GLY A 53 2.78 -0.76 9.56
CA GLY A 53 4.19 -0.88 9.18
C GLY A 53 5.16 -0.19 10.16
N PRO A 54 5.05 1.14 10.35
CA PRO A 54 5.94 1.87 11.24
C PRO A 54 5.92 1.39 12.69
N ARG A 55 4.79 0.84 13.16
CA ARG A 55 4.63 0.33 14.54
C ARG A 55 5.37 -0.99 14.76
N LEU A 56 5.72 -1.69 13.69
CA LEU A 56 6.47 -2.93 13.70
C LEU A 56 7.91 -2.74 13.19
N GLY A 57 8.34 -1.51 12.92
CA GLY A 57 9.65 -1.23 12.35
C GLY A 57 9.79 -1.57 10.86
N VAL A 58 8.68 -1.81 10.16
CA VAL A 58 8.63 -2.06 8.72
C VAL A 58 8.45 -0.74 7.97
N ARG A 59 9.24 -0.52 6.91
CA ARG A 59 9.05 0.60 5.99
C ARG A 59 7.87 0.29 5.08
N ALA A 60 6.96 1.25 4.92
CA ALA A 60 5.71 1.07 4.20
C ALA A 60 5.65 2.00 2.99
N GLY A 61 5.63 1.42 1.79
CA GLY A 61 5.48 2.16 0.53
C GLY A 61 4.32 1.63 -0.31
N ALA A 62 4.18 2.15 -1.53
CA ALA A 62 3.19 1.66 -2.48
C ALA A 62 3.58 1.86 -3.94
N VAL A 63 2.95 1.08 -4.81
CA VAL A 63 3.09 1.20 -6.26
C VAL A 63 1.70 1.14 -6.89
N THR A 64 1.44 2.03 -7.84
CA THR A 64 0.29 1.96 -8.73
C THR A 64 0.77 1.80 -10.16
N VAL A 65 0.08 0.95 -10.93
CA VAL A 65 0.48 0.62 -12.30
C VAL A 65 -0.53 1.20 -13.27
N ASP A 66 -0.04 2.04 -14.18
CA ASP A 66 -0.79 2.50 -15.33
C ASP A 66 -0.60 1.53 -16.49
N HIS A 67 -1.68 0.86 -16.91
CA HIS A 67 -1.66 -0.09 -18.02
C HIS A 67 -1.94 0.55 -19.38
N GLY A 68 -2.25 1.85 -19.44
CA GLY A 68 -2.56 2.53 -20.70
C GLY A 68 -3.84 2.05 -21.39
N LEU A 69 -4.72 1.32 -20.69
CA LEU A 69 -5.93 0.72 -21.28
C LEU A 69 -7.05 1.73 -21.58
N GLN A 70 -6.98 2.92 -20.99
CA GLN A 70 -8.00 3.97 -21.10
C GLN A 70 -7.33 5.34 -21.17
N ASP A 71 -7.97 6.28 -21.88
CA ASP A 71 -7.55 7.68 -21.88
C ASP A 71 -7.56 8.24 -20.45
N GLY A 72 -6.50 8.97 -20.08
CA GLY A 72 -6.36 9.56 -18.75
C GLY A 72 -5.90 8.60 -17.65
N SER A 73 -5.59 7.34 -17.98
CA SER A 73 -5.07 6.33 -17.04
C SER A 73 -3.79 6.77 -16.32
N ALA A 74 -2.86 7.44 -17.02
CA ALA A 74 -1.67 8.04 -16.41
C ALA A 74 -2.01 9.08 -15.33
N VAL A 75 -2.98 9.97 -15.62
CA VAL A 75 -3.44 10.99 -14.65
C VAL A 75 -4.06 10.30 -13.45
N ARG A 76 -4.90 9.29 -13.70
CA ARG A 76 -5.52 8.50 -12.64
C ARG A 76 -4.49 7.81 -11.74
N ALA A 77 -3.44 7.22 -12.31
CA ALA A 77 -2.36 6.61 -11.55
C ALA A 77 -1.64 7.66 -10.68
N GLN A 78 -1.38 8.86 -11.19
CA GLN A 78 -0.79 9.94 -10.39
C GLN A 78 -1.72 10.41 -9.25
N GLU A 79 -3.04 10.49 -9.46
CA GLU A 79 -3.99 10.79 -8.39
C GLU A 79 -3.94 9.73 -7.28
N VAL A 80 -3.87 8.45 -7.65
CA VAL A 80 -3.75 7.34 -6.70
C VAL A 80 -2.44 7.44 -5.92
N ALA A 81 -1.32 7.69 -6.59
CA ALA A 81 -0.03 7.93 -5.94
C ALA A 81 -0.09 9.12 -4.96
N GLY A 82 -0.76 10.22 -5.34
CA GLY A 82 -0.97 11.36 -4.44
C GLY A 82 -1.74 10.99 -3.17
N ARG A 83 -2.82 10.20 -3.29
CA ARG A 83 -3.59 9.70 -2.14
C ARG A 83 -2.75 8.79 -1.24
N LEU A 84 -1.94 7.91 -1.82
CA LEU A 84 -1.07 6.99 -1.09
C LEU A 84 0.01 7.73 -0.29
N ARG A 85 0.65 8.75 -0.89
CA ARG A 85 1.56 9.65 -0.17
C ARG A 85 0.84 10.37 0.98
N GLY A 86 -0.40 10.81 0.74
CA GLY A 86 -1.25 11.40 1.77
C GLY A 86 -1.58 10.48 2.96
N LEU A 87 -1.48 9.15 2.78
CA LEU A 87 -1.60 8.17 3.87
C LEU A 87 -0.30 7.99 4.67
N GLY A 88 0.80 8.62 4.25
CA GLY A 88 2.12 8.49 4.88
C GLY A 88 2.97 7.32 4.36
N LEU A 89 2.63 6.77 3.19
CA LEU A 89 3.45 5.76 2.52
C LEU A 89 4.63 6.44 1.82
N ASP A 90 5.81 5.83 1.93
CA ASP A 90 7.06 6.28 1.32
C ASP A 90 8.04 5.10 1.17
N PRO A 91 8.51 4.76 -0.05
CA PRO A 91 8.26 5.43 -1.33
C PRO A 91 6.86 5.16 -1.91
N VAL A 92 6.43 6.03 -2.83
CA VAL A 92 5.23 5.82 -3.66
C VAL A 92 5.52 6.11 -5.12
N ASP A 93 5.33 5.10 -5.97
CA ASP A 93 5.56 5.18 -7.41
C ASP A 93 4.29 4.94 -8.23
N ALA A 94 4.18 5.66 -9.34
CA ALA A 94 3.21 5.41 -10.39
C ALA A 94 3.97 5.00 -11.66
N VAL A 95 3.83 3.75 -12.07
CA VAL A 95 4.64 3.12 -13.12
C VAL A 95 3.76 2.81 -14.32
N GLY A 96 4.12 3.36 -15.49
CA GLY A 96 3.47 3.00 -16.75
C GLY A 96 4.04 1.70 -17.33
N VAL A 97 3.17 0.85 -17.86
CA VAL A 97 3.56 -0.40 -18.56
C VAL A 97 2.85 -0.53 -19.89
N THR A 98 3.51 -1.15 -20.86
CA THR A 98 2.89 -1.55 -22.14
C THR A 98 2.38 -2.97 -22.03
N VAL A 99 1.08 -3.17 -22.31
CA VAL A 99 0.45 -4.48 -22.37
C VAL A 99 0.26 -4.83 -23.85
N GLY A 100 0.75 -6.00 -24.27
CA GLY A 100 0.72 -6.48 -25.66
C GLY A 100 -0.26 -7.63 -25.87
#